data_AF-I1KIB3-F1
#
_entry.id   AF-I1KIB3-F1
#
_cell.length_a   1.000
_cell.length_b   1.000
_cell.length_c   1.000
_cell.angle_alpha   90.00
_cell.angle_beta   90.00
_cell.angle_gamma   90.00
#
_symmetry.space_group_name_H-M   'P 1'
#
loop_
_entity.id
_entity.type
_entity.pdbx_description
1 polymer ?
#
loop_
_entity_poly.entity_id
_entity_poly.type
_entity_poly.pdbx_seq_one_letter_code
_entity_poly.pdbx_strand_id
1 'polypeptide(L)' 'MTRLPDIVIIVDQQEEYKALRECITFEIPTIFLIDTNCDPDLADISIPTNDDAIASIRLILNKLVFAICESHSSYIRNS' A
#
# COMPACT_ATOMS: atom_id res chain seq x y z
N MET A 1 12.73 -10.50 -6.19
CA MET A 1 11.97 -11.23 -5.14
C MET A 1 11.75 -12.65 -5.65
N THR A 2 11.90 -13.68 -4.82
CA THR A 2 11.72 -15.10 -5.22
C THR A 2 10.42 -15.73 -4.69
N ARG A 3 9.76 -15.06 -3.74
CA ARG A 3 8.46 -15.44 -3.17
C ARG A 3 7.43 -14.37 -3.51
N LEU A 4 6.17 -14.76 -3.54
CA LEU A 4 5.05 -13.82 -3.63
C LEU A 4 5.03 -12.92 -2.38
N PRO A 5 4.63 -11.65 -2.51
CA PRO A 5 4.44 -10.77 -1.34
C PRO A 5 3.21 -11.20 -0.54
N ASP A 6 3.28 -11.04 0.78
CA ASP A 6 2.14 -11.30 1.68
C ASP A 6 1.19 -10.10 1.80
N ILE A 7 1.67 -8.88 1.50
CA ILE A 7 0.91 -7.61 1.51
C ILE A 7 1.45 -6.71 0.39
N VAL A 8 0.58 -5.98 -0.31
CA VAL A 8 0.96 -5.00 -1.33
C VAL A 8 0.42 -3.60 -0.98
N ILE A 9 1.27 -2.58 -1.12
CA ILE A 9 0.88 -1.17 -1.00
C ILE A 9 0.81 -0.59 -2.41
N ILE A 10 -0.32 0.01 -2.77
CA ILE A 10 -0.58 0.58 -4.11
C ILE A 10 -0.92 2.06 -3.98
N VAL A 11 -0.38 2.87 -4.88
CA VAL A 11 -0.69 4.30 -5.04
C VAL A 11 -1.41 4.45 -6.36
N ASP A 12 -2.45 5.28 -6.39
CA ASP A 12 -3.30 5.53 -7.56
C ASP A 12 -4.04 4.27 -8.04
N GLN A 13 -5.29 4.13 -7.63
CA GLN A 13 -6.12 2.99 -8.01
C GLN A 13 -6.52 3.01 -9.49
N GLN A 14 -6.62 4.19 -10.10
CA GLN A 14 -7.08 4.32 -11.48
C GLN A 14 -5.99 3.88 -12.45
N GLU A 15 -4.75 4.30 -12.21
CA GLU A 15 -3.60 3.91 -13.01
C GLU A 15 -3.21 2.43 -12.76
N GLU A 16 -3.29 1.97 -11.50
CA GLU A 16 -2.82 0.63 -11.10
C GLU A 16 -3.93 -0.43 -10.98
N TYR A 17 -5.03 -0.26 -11.73
CA TYR A 17 -6.16 -1.18 -11.72
C TYR A 17 -5.77 -2.64 -12.07
N LYS A 18 -4.74 -2.83 -12.90
CA LYS A 18 -4.23 -4.18 -13.21
C LYS A 18 -3.57 -4.84 -12.00
N ALA A 19 -2.73 -4.10 -11.27
CA ALA A 19 -2.08 -4.59 -10.06
C ALA A 19 -3.12 -4.96 -8.99
N LEU A 20 -4.16 -4.13 -8.84
CA LEU A 20 -5.31 -4.43 -7.99
C LEU A 20 -5.97 -5.77 -8.37
N ARG A 21 -6.27 -5.97 -9.67
CA ARG A 21 -6.91 -7.20 -10.15
C ARG A 21 -6.03 -8.44 -9.94
N GLU A 22 -4.72 -8.32 -10.10
CA GLU A 22 -3.78 -9.40 -9.80
C GLU A 22 -3.77 -9.72 -8.30
N CYS A 23 -3.73 -8.72 -7.42
CA CYS A 23 -3.78 -8.92 -5.97
C CYS A 23 -5.08 -9.61 -5.55
N ILE A 24 -6.23 -9.20 -6.09
CA ILE A 24 -7.53 -9.86 -5.87
C ILE A 24 -7.48 -11.32 -6.35
N THR A 25 -6.86 -11.58 -7.51
CA THR A 25 -6.79 -12.94 -8.09
C THR A 25 -5.92 -13.88 -7.26
N PHE A 26 -4.82 -13.37 -6.69
CA PHE A 26 -3.92 -14.13 -5.84
C PHE A 26 -4.25 -14.06 -4.34
N GLU A 27 -5.39 -13.45 -3.99
CA GLU A 27 -5.84 -13.25 -2.60
C GLU A 27 -4.78 -12.57 -1.72
N ILE A 28 -4.03 -11.62 -2.29
CA ILE A 28 -2.99 -10.86 -1.59
C ILE A 28 -3.63 -9.59 -1.01
N PRO A 29 -3.64 -9.39 0.33
CA PRO A 29 -4.18 -8.20 0.97
C PRO A 29 -3.50 -6.91 0.50
N THR A 30 -4.31 -5.86 0.37
CA THR A 30 -3.88 -4.59 -0.23
C THR A 30 -4.10 -3.39 0.69
N ILE A 31 -3.13 -2.48 0.67
CA ILE A 31 -3.23 -1.14 1.27
C ILE A 31 -3.20 -0.14 0.12
N PHE A 32 -4.27 0.63 -0.06
CA PHE A 32 -4.36 1.62 -1.13
C PHE A 32 -4.28 3.04 -0.60
N LEU A 33 -3.56 3.88 -1.32
CA LEU A 33 -3.70 5.33 -1.22
C LEU A 33 -4.82 5.76 -2.19
N ILE A 34 -5.94 6.22 -1.64
CA ILE A 34 -7.20 6.48 -2.35
C ILE A 34 -7.44 7.99 -2.43
N ASP A 35 -7.62 8.54 -3.64
CA ASP A 35 -8.11 9.89 -3.87
C ASP A 35 -9.63 9.91 -4.17
N THR A 36 -10.22 11.11 -4.28
CA THR A 36 -11.66 11.35 -4.44
C THR A 36 -12.30 10.70 -5.68
N ASN A 37 -11.50 10.27 -6.64
CA ASN A 37 -11.91 9.61 -7.89
C ASN A 37 -11.84 8.07 -7.84
N CYS A 38 -11.48 7.49 -6.69
CA CYS A 38 -11.26 6.06 -6.51
C CYS A 38 -12.45 5.38 -5.77
N ASP A 39 -12.59 4.06 -5.92
CA ASP A 39 -13.57 3.22 -5.23
C ASP A 39 -12.93 2.57 -3.98
N PRO A 40 -13.27 3.01 -2.76
CA PRO A 40 -12.63 2.51 -1.53
C PRO A 40 -12.99 1.06 -1.20
N ASP A 41 -14.03 0.48 -1.81
CA ASP A 41 -14.50 -0.89 -1.52
C ASP A 41 -13.62 -1.96 -2.19
N LEU A 42 -12.74 -1.57 -3.12
CA LEU A 42 -11.86 -2.49 -3.82
C LEU A 42 -10.57 -2.82 -3.05
N ALA A 43 -10.22 -2.05 -2.03
CA ALA A 43 -9.00 -2.25 -1.23
C ALA A 43 -9.33 -2.76 0.17
N ASP A 44 -8.50 -3.64 0.72
CA ASP A 44 -8.70 -4.16 2.08
C ASP A 44 -8.49 -3.09 3.14
N ILE A 45 -7.52 -2.20 2.91
CA ILE A 45 -7.24 -1.02 3.74
C ILE A 45 -7.08 0.19 2.83
N SER A 46 -7.98 1.15 2.99
CA SER A 46 -7.99 2.41 2.24
C SER A 46 -7.43 3.56 3.10
N ILE A 47 -6.42 4.26 2.59
CA ILE A 47 -5.84 5.47 3.18
C ILE A 47 -6.21 6.66 2.28
N PRO A 48 -7.12 7.53 2.72
CA PRO A 48 -7.43 8.75 1.98
C PRO A 48 -6.18 9.60 1.76
N THR A 49 -5.92 9.98 0.51
CA THR A 49 -4.77 10.80 0.13
C THR A 49 -5.14 11.74 -1.02
N ASN A 50 -4.24 12.68 -1.31
CA ASN A 50 -4.16 13.31 -2.61
C ASN A 50 -2.97 12.66 -3.35
N ASP A 51 -3.23 11.84 -4.35
CA ASP A 51 -2.20 11.16 -5.16
C ASP A 51 -1.64 12.04 -6.28
N ASP A 52 -2.32 13.11 -6.70
CA ASP A 52 -1.75 14.15 -7.59
C ASP A 52 -0.56 14.90 -6.94
N ALA A 53 -0.54 14.99 -5.61
CA ALA A 53 0.43 15.79 -4.88
C ALA A 53 1.63 14.95 -4.40
N ILE A 54 2.81 15.16 -5.01
CA ILE A 54 4.08 14.54 -4.59
C ILE A 54 4.34 14.72 -3.08
N ALA A 55 4.02 15.90 -2.51
CA ALA A 55 4.19 16.15 -1.09
C ALA A 55 3.31 15.24 -0.22
N SER A 56 2.08 14.98 -0.65
CA SER A 56 1.14 14.08 0.02
C SER A 56 1.62 12.64 -0.04
N ILE A 57 1.94 12.14 -1.25
CA ILE A 57 2.49 10.79 -1.44
C ILE A 57 3.73 10.58 -0.57
N ARG A 58 4.69 11.52 -0.61
CA ARG A 58 5.91 11.43 0.20
C ARG A 58 5.63 11.39 1.69
N LEU A 59 4.69 12.19 2.18
CA LEU A 59 4.33 12.20 3.61
C LEU A 59 3.81 10.84 4.04
N ILE A 60 2.85 10.28 3.30
CA ILE A 60 2.21 9.01 3.65
C ILE A 60 3.21 7.85 3.52
N LEU A 61 3.91 7.74 2.38
CA LEU A 61 4.88 6.66 2.17
C LEU A 61 6.03 6.70 3.18
N ASN A 62 6.56 7.89 3.53
CA ASN A 62 7.60 7.98 4.55
C ASN A 62 7.10 7.51 5.92
N LYS A 63 5.84 7.80 6.28
CA LYS A 63 5.27 7.36 7.54
C LYS A 63 5.09 5.83 7.57
N LEU A 64 4.64 5.23 6.47
CA LEU A 64 4.54 3.77 6.33
C LEU A 64 5.92 3.10 6.40
N VAL A 65 6.90 3.61 5.65
CA VAL A 65 8.28 3.09 5.68
C VAL A 65 8.88 3.19 7.08
N PHE A 66 8.66 4.30 7.79
CA PHE A 66 9.13 4.45 9.17
C PHE A 66 8.56 3.35 10.09
N ALA A 67 7.26 3.07 10.00
CA ALA A 67 6.63 2.01 10.79
C ALA A 67 7.16 0.61 10.42
N ILE A 68 7.39 0.34 9.13
CA ILE A 68 8.00 -0.91 8.66
C ILE A 68 9.42 -1.06 9.22
N CYS A 69 10.23 -0.01 9.17
CA CYS A 69 11.60 -0.03 9.70
C CYS A 69 11.63 -0.24 11.24
N GLU A 70 10.72 0.40 11.97
CA GLU A 70 10.58 0.24 13.42
C GLU A 70 10.18 -1.22 13.79
N SER A 71 9.20 -1.76 13.07
CA SER A 71 8.74 -3.15 13.22
C SER A 71 9.85 -4.14 12.86
N HIS A 72 10.54 -3.95 11.73
CA HIS A 72 11.66 -4.78 11.30
C HIS A 72 12.81 -4.79 12.32
N SER A 73 13.14 -3.62 12.88
CA SER A 73 14.15 -3.52 13.94
C SER A 73 13.74 -4.27 15.21
N SER A 74 12.44 -4.27 15.55
CA SER A 74 11.90 -5.03 16.68
C SER A 74 11.86 -6.53 16.40
N TYR A 75 11.53 -6.94 15.17
CA TYR A 75 11.53 -8.32 14.72
C TYR A 75 12.94 -8.93 14.81
N ILE A 76 13.97 -8.22 14.33
CA ILE A 76 15.37 -8.67 14.43
C ILE A 76 15.80 -8.83 15.89
N ARG A 77 15.37 -7.97 16.80
CA ARG A 77 15.73 -8.07 18.24
C ARG A 77 15.09 -9.26 18.95
N ASN A 78 13.95 -9.76 18.44
CA ASN A 78 13.18 -10.84 19.05
C ASN A 78 13.40 -12.19 18.36
N SER A 79 14.22 -12.24 17.30
CA SER A 79 14.58 -13.45 16.55
C SER A 79 15.97 -13.92 16.95
#